data_AF-A0A4T3F2G3-F1
#
_entry.id   AF-A0A4T3F2G3-F1
#
_cell.length_a   1.000
_cell.length_b   1.000
_cell.length_c   1.000
_cell.angle_alpha   90.00
_cell.angle_beta   90.00
_cell.angle_gamma   90.00
#
_symmetry.space_group_name_H-M   'P 1'
#
loop_
_entity.id
_entity.type
_entity.pdbx_description
1 polymer ?
#
loop_
_entity_poly.entity_id
_entity_poly.type
_entity_poly.pdbx_seq_one_letter_code
_entity_poly.pdbx_strand_id
1 'polypeptide(L)' 'MGKSGAGVMLLAGTLALGGCITVNAPAEPIVIELNINITQEVIYRLAEDAGNTIEENADIF' A
#
# COMPACT_ATOMS: atom_id res chain seq x y z
N MET A 1 -17.58 7.77 56.13
CA MET A 1 -16.68 7.71 54.96
C MET A 1 -17.42 6.99 53.83
N GLY A 2 -18.29 7.67 53.08
CA GLY A 2 -19.15 7.00 52.09
C GLY A 2 -19.74 7.90 51.01
N LYS A 3 -19.59 9.22 51.13
CA LYS A 3 -20.09 10.19 50.15
C LYS A 3 -19.09 10.53 49.03
N SER A 4 -17.78 10.34 49.24
CA SER A 4 -16.75 10.65 48.23
C SER A 4 -16.60 9.58 47.14
N GLY A 5 -16.86 8.29 47.45
CA GLY A 5 -16.73 7.21 46.46
C GLY A 5 -17.82 7.24 45.38
N ALA A 6 -19.05 7.60 45.76
CA ALA A 6 -20.18 7.70 44.83
C ALA A 6 -20.00 8.83 43.80
N GLY A 7 -19.43 9.97 44.20
CA GLY A 7 -19.18 11.10 43.30
C GLY A 7 -18.12 10.80 42.24
N VAL A 8 -17.05 10.09 42.61
CA VAL A 8 -15.99 9.68 41.68
C VAL A 8 -16.51 8.63 40.67
N MET A 9 -17.36 7.70 41.11
CA MET A 9 -17.93 6.67 40.25
C MET A 9 -18.92 7.24 39.22
N LEU A 10 -19.69 8.26 39.60
CA LEU A 10 -20.57 9.00 38.68
C LEU A 10 -19.78 9.79 37.63
N LEU A 11 -18.72 10.50 38.04
CA LEU A 11 -17.86 11.24 37.11
C LEU A 11 -17.13 10.31 36.14
N ALA A 12 -16.61 9.16 36.62
CA ALA A 12 -15.98 8.15 35.78
C ALA A 12 -16.95 7.55 34.74
N GLY A 13 -18.21 7.33 35.12
CA GLY A 13 -19.25 6.84 34.21
C GLY A 13 -19.57 7.81 33.08
N THR A 14 -19.54 9.12 33.33
CA THR A 14 -19.79 10.15 32.30
C THR A 14 -18.67 10.29 31.28
N LEU A 15 -17.42 10.05 31.67
CA LEU A 15 -16.26 10.09 30.75
C LEU A 15 -16.24 8.89 29.80
N ALA A 16 -16.72 7.72 30.24
CA ALA A 16 -16.80 6.52 29.40
C ALA A 16 -17.83 6.65 28.27
N LEU A 17 -18.84 7.51 28.41
CA LEU A 17 -19.90 7.72 27.43
C LEU A 17 -19.52 8.72 26.32
N GLY A 18 -18.41 9.46 26.46
CA GLY A 18 -17.93 10.44 25.49
C GLY A 18 -17.09 9.86 24.34
N GLY A 19 -16.85 8.55 24.31
CA GLY A 19 -15.93 7.90 23.36
C GLY A 19 -16.54 7.48 22.02
N CYS A 20 -17.84 7.68 21.80
CA CYS A 20 -18.50 7.29 20.56
C CYS A 20 -18.23 8.31 19.46
N ILE A 21 -17.33 7.96 18.53
CA ILE A 21 -17.02 8.76 17.34
C ILE A 21 -17.74 8.20 16.12
N THR A 22 -18.43 9.05 15.37
CA THR A 22 -19.07 8.67 14.10
C THR A 22 -18.05 8.80 12.98
N VAL A 23 -17.63 7.67 12.41
CA VAL A 23 -16.85 7.65 11.16
C VAL A 23 -17.82 7.60 9.99
N ASN A 24 -17.80 8.63 9.15
CA ASN A 24 -18.55 8.63 7.90
C ASN A 24 -17.65 8.14 6.76
N ALA A 25 -18.19 7.26 5.93
CA ALA A 25 -17.52 6.87 4.68
C ALA A 25 -17.52 8.06 3.71
N PRO A 26 -16.45 8.27 2.93
CA PRO A 26 -16.45 9.26 1.86
C PRO A 26 -17.53 8.94 0.82
N ALA A 27 -18.25 9.96 0.35
CA ALA A 27 -19.22 9.81 -0.74
C ALA A 27 -18.54 9.67 -2.11
N GLU A 28 -17.31 10.18 -2.22
CA GLU A 28 -16.54 10.18 -3.45
C GLU A 28 -15.58 8.97 -3.50
N PRO A 29 -15.38 8.34 -4.68
CA PRO A 29 -14.41 7.27 -4.84
C PRO A 29 -12.98 7.72 -4.57
N ILE A 30 -12.18 6.83 -3.97
CA ILE A 30 -10.75 7.04 -3.76
C ILE A 30 -10.03 6.77 -5.10
N VAL A 31 -9.41 7.80 -5.69
CA VAL A 31 -8.57 7.66 -6.89
C VAL A 31 -7.11 7.47 -6.44
N ILE A 32 -6.52 6.30 -6.74
CA ILE A 32 -5.10 6.02 -6.46
C ILE A 32 -4.33 6.07 -7.78
N GLU A 33 -3.48 7.10 -7.93
CA GLU A 33 -2.63 7.29 -9.11
C GLU A 33 -1.21 6.77 -8.84
N LEU A 34 -0.96 5.53 -9.25
CA LEU A 34 0.34 4.89 -9.13
C LEU A 34 1.25 5.32 -10.30
N ASN A 35 2.04 6.37 -10.10
CA ASN A 35 3.02 6.84 -11.08
C ASN A 35 4.33 6.03 -10.96
N ILE A 36 4.55 5.05 -11.83
CA ILE A 36 5.81 4.28 -11.89
C ILE A 36 6.58 4.68 -13.15
N ASN A 37 7.84 5.09 -12.97
CA ASN A 37 8.79 5.24 -14.06
C ASN A 37 9.54 3.91 -14.27
N ILE A 38 9.28 3.22 -15.39
CA ILE A 38 9.99 1.98 -15.74
C ILE A 38 11.02 2.32 -16.81
N THR A 39 12.27 2.54 -16.40
CA THR A 39 13.41 2.51 -17.32
C THR A 39 13.76 1.05 -17.58
N GLN A 40 13.35 0.52 -18.73
CA GLN A 40 13.81 -0.80 -19.16
C GLN A 40 15.24 -0.67 -19.68
N GLU A 41 16.22 -1.03 -18.86
CA GLU A 41 17.58 -1.32 -19.28
C GLU A 41 17.59 -2.66 -20.04
N VAL A 42 16.94 -2.72 -21.21
CA VAL A 42 17.09 -3.84 -22.15
C VAL A 42 18.39 -3.64 -22.90
N ILE A 43 19.51 -3.63 -22.17
CA ILE A 43 20.83 -3.73 -22.80
C ILE A 43 21.00 -5.19 -23.20
N TYR A 44 20.48 -5.48 -24.40
CA TYR A 44 21.14 -6.23 -25.46
C TYR A 44 22.03 -7.44 -25.07
N ARG A 45 21.62 -8.24 -24.08
CA ARG A 45 22.12 -9.62 -23.94
C ARG A 45 21.55 -10.57 -25.01
N LEU A 46 21.25 -10.03 -26.19
CA LEU A 46 20.83 -10.75 -27.39
C LEU A 46 21.81 -10.54 -28.56
N ALA A 47 22.90 -9.80 -28.36
CA ALA A 47 23.95 -9.69 -29.39
C ALA A 47 24.95 -10.85 -29.36
N GLU A 48 25.12 -11.54 -28.23
CA GLU A 48 26.10 -12.62 -28.11
C GLU A 48 25.55 -13.96 -28.63
N ASP A 49 24.32 -14.32 -28.26
CA ASP A 49 23.69 -15.57 -28.72
C ASP A 49 23.26 -15.54 -30.20
N ALA A 50 22.91 -14.36 -30.72
CA ALA A 50 22.57 -14.20 -32.14
C ALA A 50 23.79 -14.32 -33.05
N GLY A 51 24.97 -13.85 -32.62
CA GLY A 51 26.21 -14.01 -33.37
C GLY A 51 26.63 -15.48 -33.46
N ASN A 52 26.63 -16.18 -32.32
CA ASN A 52 27.02 -17.58 -32.26
C ASN A 52 26.09 -18.50 -33.08
N THR A 53 24.78 -18.23 -33.07
CA THR A 53 23.82 -19.02 -33.87
C THR A 53 24.00 -18.82 -35.37
N ILE A 54 24.39 -17.61 -35.81
CA ILE A 54 24.69 -17.30 -37.21
C ILE A 54 25.97 -18.01 -37.67
N GLU A 55 27.00 -18.08 -36.82
CA GLU A 55 28.26 -18.78 -37.13
C GLU A 55 28.10 -20.30 -37.17
N GLU A 56 27.32 -20.88 -36.24
CA GLU A 56 27.12 -22.33 -36.14
C GLU A 56 26.16 -22.90 -37.19
N ASN A 57 25.33 -22.05 -37.80
CA ASN A 57 24.28 -22.46 -38.74
C ASN A 57 24.33 -21.66 -40.06
N ALA A 58 25.53 -21.35 -40.54
CA ALA A 58 25.76 -20.60 -41.78
C ALA A 58 25.17 -21.26 -43.05
N ASP A 59 24.75 -22.52 -42.97
CA ASP A 59 24.17 -23.28 -44.09
C ASP A 59 22.67 -23.03 -44.28
N ILE A 60 22.01 -22.41 -43.28
CA ILE A 60 20.57 -22.11 -43.27
C ILE A 60 20.24 -20.61 -43.16
N PHE A 61 21.27 -19.75 -43.13
CA PHE A 61 21.16 -18.29 -43.20
C PHE A 61 21.88 -17.72 -44.43
#